data_AF-A0A8T0XV61-F1
#
_entry.id   AF-A0A8T0XV61-F1
#
_cell.length_a   1.000
_cell.length_b   1.000
_cell.length_c   1.000
_cell.angle_alpha   90.00
_cell.angle_beta   90.00
_cell.angle_gamma   90.00
#
_symmetry.space_group_name_H-M   'P 1'
#
loop_
_entity.id
_entity.type
_entity.pdbx_description
1 polymer ?
#
loop_
_entity_poly.entity_id
_entity_poly.type
_entity_poly.pdbx_seq_one_letter_code
_entity_poly.pdbx_strand_id
1 'polypeptide(L)'
;MKKRRLKNKNLIHLSIILYQLAKLRMLQFYYDCIDFYFGRSDFQYQEMDTYSDYIAFSCENPFQDCIKPDLREHFKQHKYGWFPRDYNAEVSKFDRRTPGLFKDEWSGDAMVSLSSKNYICYLPDSEYKVKVTAKGVQQGGGRNSDVLNPDGFETVVRDRITLQGTNKGFRLSKETKSIITCSQTKTALNYYNDKRRVLEDGISTVALDI
;
A
#
# COMPACT_ATOMS: atom_id res chain seq x y z
N MET A 1 17.85 49.15 3.50
CA MET A 1 17.52 48.00 4.39
C MET A 1 18.50 46.85 4.12
N LYS A 2 19.30 46.40 5.10
CA LYS A 2 20.20 45.24 4.91
C LYS A 2 19.37 43.96 4.96
N LYS A 3 19.42 43.13 3.91
CA LYS A 3 18.75 41.82 3.88
C LYS A 3 19.35 40.91 4.96
N ARG A 4 18.51 40.41 5.87
CA ARG A 4 18.90 39.44 6.90
C ARG A 4 19.27 38.12 6.22
N ARG A 5 20.52 37.69 6.35
CA ARG A 5 20.96 36.35 5.91
C ARG A 5 20.66 35.34 7.01
N LEU A 6 19.75 34.41 6.74
CA LEU A 6 19.45 33.28 7.61
C LEU A 6 20.23 32.06 7.11
N LYS A 7 21.05 31.45 7.98
CA LYS A 7 21.77 30.20 7.68
C LYS A 7 21.00 29.05 8.34
N ASN A 8 20.12 28.41 7.58
CA ASN A 8 19.37 27.26 8.08
C ASN A 8 20.27 26.01 8.04
N LYS A 9 20.64 25.49 9.22
CA LYS A 9 21.44 24.27 9.36
C LYS A 9 20.57 23.02 9.52
N ASN A 10 19.26 23.16 9.59
CA ASN A 10 18.32 22.06 9.78
C ASN A 10 17.56 21.78 8.48
N LEU A 11 17.77 20.59 7.92
CA LEU A 11 17.14 20.13 6.67
C LEU A 11 15.68 19.69 6.86
N ILE A 12 15.06 19.94 8.01
CA ILE A 12 13.67 19.53 8.29
C ILE A 12 12.68 20.04 7.24
N HIS A 13 12.86 21.26 6.72
CA HIS A 13 12.00 21.79 5.66
C HIS A 13 12.12 21.00 4.35
N LEU A 14 13.32 20.53 4.02
CA LEU A 14 13.54 19.66 2.87
C LEU A 14 12.81 18.34 3.08
N SER A 15 12.94 17.72 4.24
CA SER A 15 12.23 16.47 4.56
C SER A 15 10.72 16.64 4.43
N ILE A 16 10.15 17.72 4.99
CA ILE A 16 8.72 18.01 4.89
C ILE A 16 8.31 18.12 3.41
N ILE A 17 9.02 18.91 2.62
CA ILE A 17 8.71 19.09 1.19
C ILE A 17 8.75 17.75 0.46
N LEU A 18 9.77 16.93 0.68
CA LEU A 18 9.89 15.62 0.04
C LEU A 18 8.70 14.71 0.37
N TYR A 19 8.29 14.64 1.64
CA TYR A 19 7.13 13.85 2.03
C TYR A 19 5.82 14.38 1.44
N GLN A 20 5.64 15.71 1.37
CA GLN A 20 4.44 16.29 0.78
C GLN A 20 4.38 16.06 -0.72
N LEU A 21 5.52 16.19 -1.43
CA LEU A 21 5.60 15.90 -2.86
C LEU A 21 5.36 14.42 -3.16
N ALA A 22 5.87 13.51 -2.34
CA ALA A 22 5.61 12.08 -2.50
C ALA A 22 4.10 11.77 -2.35
N LYS A 23 3.44 12.31 -1.32
CA LYS A 23 1.98 12.16 -1.14
C LYS A 23 1.20 12.77 -2.30
N LEU A 24 1.59 13.97 -2.74
CA LEU A 24 0.96 14.62 -3.88
C LEU A 24 1.07 13.74 -5.13
N ARG A 25 2.23 13.12 -5.38
CA ARG A 25 2.42 12.23 -6.53
C ARG A 25 1.51 11.00 -6.47
N MET A 26 1.29 10.41 -5.30
CA MET A 26 0.33 9.31 -5.12
C MET A 26 -1.10 9.77 -5.41
N LEU A 27 -1.50 10.94 -4.91
CA LEU A 27 -2.83 11.50 -5.16
C LEU A 27 -3.02 11.85 -6.65
N GLN A 28 -2.00 12.42 -7.29
CA GLN A 28 -1.99 12.68 -8.73
C GLN A 28 -2.13 11.38 -9.53
N PHE A 29 -1.46 10.30 -9.12
CA PHE A 29 -1.64 9.01 -9.77
C PHE A 29 -3.09 8.52 -9.65
N TYR A 30 -3.69 8.64 -8.47
CA TYR A 30 -5.09 8.28 -8.29
C TYR A 30 -6.05 9.14 -9.13
N TYR A 31 -5.97 10.47 -9.05
CA TYR A 31 -6.93 11.36 -9.71
C TYR A 31 -6.63 11.61 -11.20
N ASP A 32 -5.36 11.88 -11.54
CA ASP A 32 -4.96 12.30 -12.88
C ASP A 32 -4.58 11.12 -13.80
N CYS A 33 -4.48 9.90 -13.25
CA CYS A 33 -4.28 8.67 -14.02
C CYS A 33 -5.44 7.68 -13.83
N ILE A 34 -5.60 7.10 -12.64
CA ILE A 34 -6.58 6.01 -12.45
C ILE A 34 -8.02 6.49 -12.64
N ASP A 35 -8.47 7.50 -11.90
CA ASP A 35 -9.84 8.03 -12.04
C ASP A 35 -10.09 8.68 -13.41
N PHE A 36 -9.07 9.35 -13.96
CA PHE A 36 -9.18 9.97 -15.27
C PHE A 36 -9.44 8.94 -16.37
N TYR A 37 -8.63 7.87 -16.45
CA TYR A 37 -8.71 6.91 -17.56
C TYR A 37 -9.71 5.76 -17.37
N PHE A 38 -10.07 5.42 -16.13
CA PHE A 38 -10.91 4.26 -15.83
C PHE A 38 -12.29 4.67 -15.33
N GLY A 39 -13.32 3.87 -15.65
CA GLY A 39 -14.64 4.04 -15.06
C GLY A 39 -14.61 3.72 -13.57
N ARG A 40 -15.41 4.42 -12.75
CA ARG A 40 -15.49 4.14 -11.30
C ARG A 40 -16.02 2.73 -10.98
N SER A 41 -16.73 2.10 -11.92
CA SER A 41 -17.16 0.71 -11.84
C SER A 41 -16.04 -0.29 -12.16
N ASP A 42 -14.95 0.15 -12.79
CA ASP A 42 -13.91 -0.73 -13.34
C ASP A 42 -12.71 -0.90 -12.41
N PHE A 43 -12.69 -0.20 -11.27
CA PHE A 43 -11.64 -0.36 -10.30
C PHE A 43 -12.10 -0.16 -8.85
N GLN A 44 -11.40 -0.82 -7.94
CA GLN A 44 -11.51 -0.58 -6.50
C GLN A 44 -10.12 -0.44 -5.90
N TYR A 45 -9.94 0.63 -5.14
CA TYR A 45 -8.70 0.90 -4.45
C TYR A 45 -8.71 0.23 -3.07
N GLN A 46 -7.81 -0.73 -2.84
CA GLN A 46 -7.85 -1.60 -1.67
C GLN A 46 -6.95 -1.12 -0.52
N GLU A 47 -5.68 -0.82 -0.81
CA GLU A 47 -4.71 -0.39 0.19
C GLU A 47 -3.66 0.51 -0.46
N MET A 48 -3.19 1.53 0.28
CA MET A 48 -2.00 2.30 -0.06
C MET A 48 -1.04 2.27 1.12
N ASP A 49 0.21 1.84 0.86
CA ASP A 49 1.30 1.97 1.82
C ASP A 49 2.43 2.81 1.23
N THR A 50 2.46 4.09 1.65
CA THR A 50 3.50 5.09 1.40
C THR A 50 3.71 5.48 -0.07
N TYR A 51 4.12 4.54 -0.92
CA TYR A 51 4.44 4.71 -2.33
C TYR A 51 3.97 3.51 -3.19
N SER A 52 3.11 2.66 -2.64
CA SER A 52 2.56 1.48 -3.30
C SER A 52 1.05 1.44 -3.11
N ASP A 53 0.36 1.04 -4.17
CA ASP A 53 -1.10 1.02 -4.26
C ASP A 53 -1.55 -0.36 -4.74
N TYR A 54 -2.55 -0.92 -4.08
CA TYR A 54 -3.24 -2.13 -4.53
C TYR A 54 -4.59 -1.74 -5.09
N ILE A 55 -4.79 -2.02 -6.37
CA ILE A 55 -5.99 -1.65 -7.11
C ILE A 55 -6.51 -2.93 -7.77
N ALA A 56 -7.75 -3.29 -7.45
CA ALA A 56 -8.46 -4.33 -8.17
C ALA A 56 -9.11 -3.70 -9.41
N PHE A 57 -9.04 -4.38 -10.55
CA PHE A 57 -9.66 -3.95 -11.80
C PHE A 57 -10.70 -4.97 -12.26
N SER A 58 -11.68 -4.53 -13.05
CA SER A 58 -12.70 -5.41 -13.63
C SER A 58 -12.22 -6.21 -14.85
N CYS A 59 -11.10 -5.82 -15.46
CA CYS A 59 -10.49 -6.47 -16.63
C CYS A 59 -9.16 -7.15 -16.28
N GLU A 60 -8.80 -8.20 -17.02
CA GLU A 60 -7.49 -8.88 -16.94
C GLU A 60 -6.35 -8.00 -17.45
N ASN A 61 -6.57 -7.18 -18.49
CA ASN A 61 -5.59 -6.22 -19.00
C ASN A 61 -6.11 -4.78 -18.87
N PRO A 62 -6.10 -4.17 -17.66
CA PRO A 62 -6.81 -2.92 -17.40
C PRO A 62 -6.39 -1.77 -18.32
N PHE A 63 -5.08 -1.61 -18.52
CA PHE A 63 -4.50 -0.53 -19.33
C PHE A 63 -4.66 -0.73 -20.85
N GLN A 64 -5.31 -1.81 -21.28
CA GLN A 64 -5.66 -2.07 -22.68
C GLN A 64 -7.19 -2.09 -22.85
N ASP A 65 -7.89 -2.83 -21.99
CA ASP A 65 -9.31 -3.17 -22.18
C ASP A 65 -10.25 -2.20 -21.47
N CYS A 66 -9.89 -1.77 -20.25
CA CYS A 66 -10.73 -1.00 -19.34
C CYS A 66 -10.55 0.53 -19.46
N ILE A 67 -9.66 1.02 -20.34
CA ILE A 67 -9.52 2.45 -20.61
C ILE A 67 -10.78 2.96 -21.31
N LYS A 68 -11.37 4.04 -20.77
CA LYS A 68 -12.52 4.76 -21.34
C LYS A 68 -12.30 4.96 -22.86
N PRO A 69 -13.24 4.53 -23.73
CA PRO A 69 -13.04 4.52 -25.18
C PRO A 69 -12.52 5.84 -25.76
N ASP A 70 -13.10 6.96 -25.33
CA ASP A 70 -12.76 8.31 -25.83
C ASP A 70 -11.36 8.79 -25.38
N LEU A 71 -10.77 8.17 -24.36
CA LEU A 71 -9.45 8.52 -23.82
C LEU A 71 -8.33 7.58 -24.29
N ARG A 72 -8.62 6.56 -25.10
CA ARG A 72 -7.61 5.57 -25.53
C ARG A 72 -6.44 6.19 -26.29
N GLU A 73 -6.71 7.09 -27.23
CA GLU A 73 -5.65 7.79 -27.97
C GLU A 73 -4.87 8.76 -27.06
N HIS A 74 -5.57 9.46 -26.16
CA HIS A 74 -4.92 10.30 -25.17
C HIS A 74 -3.99 9.48 -24.26
N PHE A 75 -4.44 8.31 -23.79
CA PHE A 75 -3.65 7.41 -22.96
C PHE A 75 -2.39 6.95 -23.68
N LYS A 76 -2.49 6.50 -24.93
CA LYS A 76 -1.33 6.08 -25.73
C LYS A 76 -0.26 7.17 -25.84
N GLN A 77 -0.68 8.43 -25.99
CA GLN A 77 0.23 9.57 -26.12
C GLN A 77 0.87 9.99 -24.79
N HIS A 78 0.19 9.77 -23.66
CA HIS A 78 0.58 10.33 -22.35
C HIS A 78 0.97 9.29 -21.29
N LYS A 79 0.80 7.97 -21.54
CA LYS A 79 1.04 6.91 -20.55
C LYS A 79 2.45 6.94 -19.95
N TYR A 80 3.46 7.36 -20.72
CA TYR A 80 4.85 7.42 -20.25
C TYR A 80 5.16 8.58 -19.29
N GLY A 81 4.19 9.47 -19.05
CA GLY A 81 4.25 10.42 -17.91
C GLY A 81 3.97 9.75 -16.56
N TRP A 82 3.42 8.52 -16.59
CA TRP A 82 3.05 7.74 -15.42
C TRP A 82 3.83 6.44 -15.32
N PHE A 83 4.10 5.77 -16.44
CA PHE A 83 4.69 4.43 -16.48
C PHE A 83 6.04 4.40 -17.23
N PRO A 84 6.92 3.43 -16.93
CA PRO A 84 8.13 3.20 -17.69
C PRO A 84 7.88 3.00 -19.18
N ARG A 85 8.76 3.56 -20.02
CA ARG A 85 8.73 3.30 -21.46
C ARG A 85 9.06 1.84 -21.76
N ASP A 86 8.31 1.27 -22.69
CA ASP A 86 8.36 -0.13 -23.12
C ASP A 86 9.00 -0.30 -24.52
N TYR A 87 9.61 0.76 -25.06
CA TYR A 87 10.20 0.76 -26.41
C TYR A 87 11.31 -0.29 -26.61
N ASN A 88 12.14 -0.47 -25.58
CA ASN A 88 13.21 -1.47 -25.54
C ASN A 88 13.66 -1.74 -24.10
N ALA A 89 14.44 -2.80 -23.91
CA ALA A 89 14.87 -3.27 -22.60
C ALA A 89 15.75 -2.26 -21.84
N GLU A 90 16.61 -1.50 -22.54
CA GLU A 90 17.52 -0.54 -21.90
C GLU A 90 16.75 0.65 -21.32
N VAL A 91 15.85 1.23 -22.12
CA VAL A 91 15.00 2.35 -21.70
C VAL A 91 14.06 1.89 -20.58
N SER A 92 13.45 0.71 -20.70
CA SER A 92 12.58 0.16 -19.66
C SER A 92 13.33 -0.03 -18.33
N LYS A 93 14.56 -0.58 -18.37
CA LYS A 93 15.38 -0.77 -17.16
C LYS A 93 15.79 0.56 -16.51
N PHE A 94 16.07 1.59 -17.30
CA PHE A 94 16.34 2.93 -16.79
C PHE A 94 15.09 3.53 -16.14
N ASP A 95 13.96 3.52 -16.85
CA ASP A 95 12.72 4.13 -16.40
C ASP A 95 12.12 3.45 -15.16
N ARG A 96 12.31 2.14 -14.99
CA ARG A 96 11.94 1.42 -13.75
C ARG A 96 12.66 1.95 -12.50
N ARG A 97 13.69 2.78 -12.65
CA ARG A 97 14.44 3.47 -11.58
C ARG A 97 14.24 4.98 -11.62
N THR A 98 13.49 5.50 -12.59
CA THR A 98 13.22 6.93 -12.71
C THR A 98 12.21 7.36 -11.64
N PRO A 99 12.55 8.34 -10.77
CA PRO A 99 11.64 8.81 -9.74
C PRO A 99 10.32 9.34 -10.32
N GLY A 100 9.21 8.99 -9.66
CA GLY A 100 7.88 9.46 -10.03
C GLY A 100 7.14 8.62 -11.07
N LEU A 101 7.80 7.63 -11.69
CA LEU A 101 7.12 6.63 -12.51
C LEU A 101 6.63 5.46 -11.64
N PHE A 102 5.45 4.97 -11.97
CA PHE A 102 4.80 3.81 -11.36
C PHE A 102 5.07 2.57 -12.19
N LYS A 103 5.35 1.46 -11.53
CA LYS A 103 5.58 0.18 -12.18
C LYS A 103 4.77 -0.88 -11.46
N ASP A 104 4.36 -1.91 -12.19
CA ASP A 104 3.84 -3.10 -11.55
C ASP A 104 4.97 -3.81 -10.76
N GLU A 105 4.70 -4.06 -9.49
CA GLU A 105 5.59 -4.80 -8.57
C GLU A 105 5.02 -6.17 -8.19
N TRP A 106 3.70 -6.36 -8.28
CA TRP A 106 3.00 -7.57 -7.88
C TRP A 106 1.59 -7.56 -8.45
N SER A 107 1.20 -8.68 -9.08
CA SER A 107 -0.16 -8.92 -9.57
C SER A 107 -0.67 -10.28 -9.06
N GLY A 108 -2.00 -10.39 -8.93
CA GLY A 108 -2.69 -11.61 -8.53
C GLY A 108 -4.19 -11.37 -8.38
N ASP A 109 -4.95 -12.43 -8.14
CA ASP A 109 -6.40 -12.40 -8.36
C ASP A 109 -7.20 -11.90 -7.15
N ALA A 110 -6.61 -11.97 -5.95
CA ALA A 110 -7.34 -11.66 -4.73
C ALA A 110 -6.47 -11.05 -3.62
N MET A 111 -7.12 -10.22 -2.81
CA MET A 111 -6.53 -9.59 -1.65
C MET A 111 -7.57 -9.50 -0.52
N VAL A 112 -7.10 -9.73 0.72
CA VAL A 112 -7.84 -9.35 1.93
C VAL A 112 -7.01 -8.32 2.68
N SER A 113 -7.56 -7.12 2.82
CA SER A 113 -6.98 -6.02 3.58
C SER A 113 -7.80 -5.78 4.86
N LEU A 114 -7.14 -5.75 6.02
CA LEU A 114 -7.79 -5.52 7.31
C LEU A 114 -7.54 -4.09 7.79
N SER A 115 -6.40 -3.88 8.43
CA SER A 115 -5.93 -2.57 8.91
C SER A 115 -4.67 -2.17 8.15
N SER A 116 -4.24 -0.91 8.31
CA SER A 116 -3.07 -0.41 7.59
C SER A 116 -1.87 -1.33 7.79
N LYS A 117 -1.24 -1.75 6.68
CA LYS A 117 -0.09 -2.67 6.67
C LYS A 117 -0.41 -4.06 7.25
N ASN A 118 -1.66 -4.50 7.16
CA ASN A 118 -2.10 -5.83 7.56
C ASN A 118 -3.02 -6.43 6.49
N TYR A 119 -2.42 -7.15 5.55
CA TYR A 119 -3.09 -7.68 4.37
C TYR A 119 -2.41 -8.94 3.84
N ILE A 120 -3.18 -9.73 3.10
CA ILE A 120 -2.70 -10.86 2.31
C ILE A 120 -3.13 -10.68 0.85
N CYS A 121 -2.21 -10.93 -0.07
CA CYS A 121 -2.47 -11.05 -1.50
C CYS A 121 -2.19 -12.49 -1.90
N TYR A 122 -3.18 -13.17 -2.50
CA TYR A 122 -3.13 -14.59 -2.85
C TYR A 122 -3.66 -14.84 -4.26
N LEU A 123 -3.59 -16.10 -4.72
CA LEU A 123 -3.75 -16.48 -6.14
C LEU A 123 -2.85 -15.67 -7.08
N PRO A 124 -1.52 -15.66 -6.83
CA PRO A 124 -0.60 -15.12 -7.83
C PRO A 124 -0.56 -16.03 -9.06
N ASP A 125 -0.17 -15.48 -10.21
CA ASP A 125 0.25 -16.27 -11.37
C ASP A 125 1.58 -17.02 -11.11
N SER A 126 2.14 -17.65 -12.14
CA SER A 126 3.41 -18.38 -12.02
C SER A 126 4.62 -17.51 -11.62
N GLU A 127 4.54 -16.19 -11.80
CA GLU A 127 5.64 -15.26 -11.52
C GLU A 127 5.62 -14.76 -10.06
N TYR A 128 4.43 -14.66 -9.46
CA TYR A 128 4.26 -14.09 -8.14
C TYR A 128 4.06 -15.15 -7.04
N LYS A 129 4.40 -14.77 -5.81
CA LYS A 129 4.13 -15.57 -4.60
C LYS A 129 3.10 -14.88 -3.74
N VAL A 130 2.41 -15.65 -2.91
CA VAL A 130 1.52 -15.13 -1.86
C VAL A 130 2.29 -14.11 -1.03
N LYS A 131 1.71 -12.91 -0.90
CA LYS A 131 2.31 -11.80 -0.17
C LYS A 131 1.53 -11.57 1.11
N VAL A 132 2.17 -11.80 2.25
CA VAL A 132 1.56 -11.58 3.57
C VAL A 132 2.28 -10.44 4.28
N THR A 133 1.55 -9.40 4.65
CA THR A 133 2.07 -8.28 5.44
C THR A 133 1.26 -8.19 6.74
N ALA A 134 1.93 -8.22 7.90
CA ALA A 134 1.29 -8.03 9.20
C ALA A 134 2.19 -7.19 10.11
N LYS A 135 1.97 -5.86 10.12
CA LYS A 135 2.89 -4.94 10.82
C LYS A 135 2.98 -5.24 12.30
N GLY A 136 4.23 -5.47 12.74
CA GLY A 136 4.54 -5.71 14.14
C GLY A 136 4.20 -7.12 14.62
N VAL A 137 3.86 -8.06 13.73
CA VAL A 137 3.77 -9.50 14.01
C VAL A 137 4.96 -10.18 13.34
N GLN A 138 5.63 -11.10 14.03
CA GLN A 138 6.80 -11.78 13.47
C GLN A 138 6.40 -12.86 12.47
N GLN A 139 6.96 -12.81 11.26
CA GLN A 139 6.69 -13.76 10.17
C GLN A 139 7.89 -14.66 9.84
N GLY A 140 9.12 -14.18 10.11
CA GLY A 140 10.33 -14.88 9.70
C GLY A 140 10.46 -16.26 10.35
N GLY A 141 10.91 -17.26 9.59
CA GLY A 141 11.11 -18.64 10.06
C GLY A 141 9.82 -19.40 10.36
N GLY A 142 8.71 -19.07 9.67
CA GLY A 142 7.41 -19.72 9.88
C GLY A 142 6.69 -19.30 11.16
N ARG A 143 7.12 -18.21 11.80
CA ARG A 143 6.45 -17.69 13.00
C ARG A 143 5.06 -17.17 12.64
N ASN A 144 4.08 -17.47 13.48
CA ASN A 144 2.69 -17.07 13.31
C ASN A 144 2.06 -17.53 11.97
N SER A 145 2.60 -18.55 11.30
CA SER A 145 2.05 -19.06 10.04
C SER A 145 0.71 -19.78 10.22
N ASP A 146 0.36 -20.16 11.45
CA ASP A 146 -0.93 -20.69 11.88
C ASP A 146 -2.06 -19.67 11.79
N VAL A 147 -1.74 -18.37 11.91
CA VAL A 147 -2.71 -17.26 11.78
C VAL A 147 -2.48 -16.39 10.55
N LEU A 148 -1.24 -16.25 10.07
CA LEU A 148 -0.85 -15.41 8.94
C LEU A 148 -0.91 -16.18 7.61
N ASN A 149 -2.09 -16.70 7.29
CA ASN A 149 -2.40 -17.49 6.10
C ASN A 149 -3.79 -17.10 5.55
N PRO A 150 -4.19 -17.53 4.33
CA PRO A 150 -5.49 -17.18 3.75
C PRO A 150 -6.67 -17.43 4.70
N ASP A 151 -6.74 -18.62 5.29
CA ASP A 151 -7.81 -19.00 6.23
C ASP A 151 -7.91 -18.03 7.41
N GLY A 152 -6.78 -17.61 7.99
CA GLY A 152 -6.73 -16.67 9.10
C GLY A 152 -7.27 -15.28 8.72
N PHE A 153 -6.88 -14.75 7.57
CA PHE A 153 -7.38 -13.47 7.07
C PHE A 153 -8.86 -13.52 6.71
N GLU A 154 -9.32 -14.57 6.04
CA GLU A 154 -10.72 -14.76 5.64
C GLU A 154 -11.63 -14.96 6.86
N THR A 155 -11.21 -15.79 7.82
CA THR A 155 -11.97 -16.07 9.05
C THR A 155 -12.16 -14.81 9.89
N VAL A 156 -11.14 -13.95 9.97
CA VAL A 156 -11.25 -12.66 10.66
C VAL A 156 -12.33 -11.77 10.04
N VAL A 157 -12.41 -11.71 8.71
CA VAL A 157 -13.44 -10.94 8.01
C VAL A 157 -14.82 -11.58 8.17
N ARG A 158 -14.92 -12.89 7.94
CA ARG A 158 -16.18 -13.64 7.93
C ARG A 158 -16.83 -13.69 9.31
N ASP A 159 -16.04 -13.99 10.34
CA ASP A 159 -16.53 -14.27 11.69
C ASP A 159 -16.42 -13.04 12.61
N ARG A 160 -15.85 -11.93 12.11
CA ARG A 160 -15.65 -10.66 12.82
C ARG A 160 -14.85 -10.80 14.12
N ILE A 161 -13.80 -11.62 14.08
CA ILE A 161 -12.99 -11.97 15.25
C ILE A 161 -11.62 -11.29 15.28
N THR A 162 -10.91 -11.48 16.39
CA THR A 162 -9.50 -11.14 16.54
C THR A 162 -8.68 -12.42 16.70
N LEU A 163 -7.61 -12.55 15.91
CA LEU A 163 -6.62 -13.60 16.08
C LEU A 163 -5.38 -13.05 16.77
N GLN A 164 -4.76 -13.86 17.62
CA GLN A 164 -3.55 -13.51 18.34
C GLN A 164 -2.33 -14.17 17.72
N GLY A 165 -1.18 -13.50 17.87
CA GLY A 165 0.12 -14.03 17.49
C GLY A 165 1.13 -13.78 18.60
N THR A 166 2.22 -14.54 18.56
CA THR A 166 3.32 -14.45 19.51
C THR A 166 4.55 -13.87 18.84
N ASN A 167 5.07 -12.80 19.44
CA ASN A 167 6.40 -12.28 19.12
C ASN A 167 7.38 -12.72 20.19
N LYS A 168 8.57 -13.15 19.77
CA LYS A 168 9.69 -13.47 20.67
C LYS A 168 10.87 -12.57 20.36
N GLY A 169 11.44 -11.96 21.38
CA GLY A 169 12.55 -11.03 21.20
C GLY A 169 13.39 -10.90 22.46
N PHE A 170 14.22 -9.88 22.48
CA PHE A 170 15.06 -9.55 23.62
C PHE A 170 14.72 -8.17 24.14
N ARG A 171 14.78 -7.99 25.46
CA ARG A 171 14.66 -6.68 26.10
C ARG A 171 15.70 -6.55 27.22
N LEU A 172 16.11 -5.31 27.50
CA LEU A 172 16.90 -5.01 28.69
C LEU A 172 15.97 -5.07 29.92
N SER A 173 16.28 -5.95 30.86
CA SER A 173 15.61 -5.97 32.16
C SER A 173 16.10 -4.80 32.99
N LYS A 174 15.17 -3.95 33.45
CA LYS A 174 15.50 -2.81 34.32
C LYS A 174 16.01 -3.25 35.69
N GLU A 175 15.56 -4.41 36.16
CA GLU A 175 15.88 -5.00 37.46
C GLU A 175 17.26 -5.68 37.44
N THR A 176 17.45 -6.63 36.52
CA THR A 176 18.68 -7.43 36.48
C THR A 176 19.80 -6.77 35.67
N LYS A 177 19.52 -5.64 35.00
CA LYS A 177 20.43 -4.97 34.05
C LYS A 177 21.00 -5.88 32.96
N SER A 178 20.32 -6.99 32.68
CA SER A 178 20.74 -7.99 31.70
C SER A 178 19.75 -8.08 30.54
N ILE A 179 20.21 -8.62 29.41
CA ILE A 179 19.36 -8.94 28.27
C ILE A 179 18.56 -10.20 28.63
N ILE A 180 17.23 -10.12 28.53
CA ILE A 180 16.33 -11.25 28.75
C ILE A 180 15.50 -11.51 27.49
N THR A 181 15.20 -12.79 27.25
CA THR A 181 14.23 -13.19 26.22
C THR A 181 12.83 -12.85 26.72
N CYS A 182 12.03 -12.21 25.88
CA CYS A 182 10.62 -11.96 26.12
C CYS A 182 9.76 -12.64 25.06
N SER A 183 8.58 -13.10 25.49
CA SER A 183 7.51 -13.53 24.62
C SER A 183 6.33 -12.60 24.86
N GLN A 184 5.73 -12.10 23.79
CA GLN A 184 4.58 -11.21 23.85
C GLN A 184 3.47 -11.77 22.97
N THR A 185 2.36 -12.14 23.60
CA THR A 185 1.09 -12.36 22.90
C THR A 185 0.52 -11.00 22.53
N LYS A 186 0.13 -10.83 21.27
CA LYS A 186 -0.48 -9.60 20.78
C LYS A 186 -1.56 -9.92 19.75
N THR A 187 -2.42 -8.95 19.47
CA THR A 187 -3.29 -8.99 18.31
C THR A 187 -2.47 -9.14 17.03
N ALA A 188 -2.74 -10.19 16.27
CA ALA A 188 -2.12 -10.45 14.97
C ALA A 188 -3.00 -9.93 13.84
N LEU A 189 -4.23 -10.43 13.76
CA LEU A 189 -5.26 -10.04 12.79
C LEU A 189 -6.50 -9.59 13.55
N ASN A 190 -7.18 -8.55 13.08
CA ASN A 190 -8.35 -7.98 13.73
C ASN A 190 -9.32 -7.48 12.69
N TYR A 191 -10.60 -7.78 12.89
CA TYR A 191 -11.70 -7.27 12.08
C TYR A 191 -11.91 -5.76 12.27
N TYR A 192 -11.75 -5.26 13.49
CA TYR A 192 -12.07 -3.88 13.82
C TYR A 192 -11.11 -2.90 13.12
N ASN A 193 -11.70 -1.93 12.41
CA ASN A 193 -11.01 -0.85 11.71
C ASN A 193 -11.64 0.49 12.10
N ASP A 194 -10.87 1.36 12.74
CA ASP A 194 -11.34 2.65 13.27
C ASP A 194 -11.38 3.78 12.23
N LYS A 195 -11.12 3.46 10.95
CA LYS A 195 -11.30 4.39 9.84
C LYS A 195 -12.76 4.84 9.74
N ARG A 196 -12.94 6.00 9.11
CA ARG A 196 -14.24 6.65 8.94
C ARG A 196 -14.58 6.77 7.46
N ARG A 197 -15.87 6.64 7.13
CA ARG A 197 -16.40 6.91 5.79
C ARG A 197 -16.59 8.41 5.62
N VAL A 198 -16.04 8.96 4.53
CA VAL A 198 -16.28 10.35 4.11
C VAL A 198 -17.68 10.44 3.50
N LEU A 199 -18.44 11.48 3.86
CA LEU A 199 -19.77 11.73 3.31
C LEU A 199 -19.69 12.48 1.97
N GLU A 200 -20.84 12.65 1.31
CA GLU A 200 -20.94 13.30 0.00
C GLU A 200 -20.42 14.76 -0.01
N ASP A 201 -20.40 15.43 1.14
CA ASP A 201 -19.86 16.78 1.28
C ASP A 201 -18.32 16.84 1.19
N GLY A 202 -17.64 15.68 1.20
CA GLY A 202 -16.19 15.57 1.15
C GLY A 202 -15.47 16.05 2.41
N ILE A 203 -16.20 16.41 3.47
CA ILE A 203 -15.66 17.04 4.69
C ILE A 203 -16.06 16.22 5.91
N SER A 204 -17.35 15.92 6.04
CA SER A 204 -17.91 15.20 7.17
C SER A 204 -17.58 13.72 7.07
N THR A 205 -17.44 13.06 8.23
CA THR A 205 -17.13 11.63 8.28
C THR A 205 -18.00 10.92 9.31
N VAL A 206 -18.35 9.67 9.05
CA VAL A 206 -19.10 8.79 9.95
C VAL A 206 -18.33 7.50 10.23
N ALA A 207 -18.65 6.82 11.32
CA ALA A 207 -18.10 5.50 11.58
C ALA A 207 -18.47 4.52 10.45
N LEU A 208 -17.61 3.54 10.21
CA LEU A 208 -17.93 2.41 9.34
C LEU A 208 -19.01 1.54 10.00
N ASP A 209 -19.89 0.98 9.18
CA ASP A 209 -20.92 0.03 9.62
C ASP A 209 -20.33 -1.39 9.58
N ILE A 210 -19.41 -1.66 10.51
CA ILE A 210 -18.62 -2.91 10.59
C ILE A 210 -18.67 -3.48 12.01
#